data_AF-A0A432Q922-F1
#
_entry.id   AF-A0A432Q922-F1
#
_cell.length_a   1.000
_cell.length_b   1.000
_cell.length_c   1.000
_cell.angle_alpha   90.00
_cell.angle_beta   90.00
_cell.angle_gamma   90.00
#
_symmetry.space_group_name_H-M   'P 1'
#
loop_
_entity.id
_entity.type
_entity.pdbx_description
1 polymer ?
#
loop_
_entity_poly.entity_id
_entity_poly.type
_entity_poly.pdbx_seq_one_letter_code
_entity_poly.pdbx_strand_id
1 'polypeptide(L)'
;MFDVFNGDADGICALLQLRQHTPCPEAKCITGVKRDITLLDRLTDVTDSTITVLDISLDRNRESLETLLRQNNRIFYADHHFAGVVPRADHFEPHIDPDPLTCTSLIINDLLPAPASPWAIVGAFGDNLDTPASRLAHELGYADKKTAQLKQLGVLLNYNGYGTRVEDLFFPPDELYQRIYPYKDPLDFSANSPSLATLLAGYHQDMHMAQTCKPMHEDNSCRMFIFPESSWARRVIGVYANTLVREEPALAHALATPNNDGSLRISIRAPLENRTGADTVCRQFPGGGGRAAAAGINALPAEQLEAFISVLSRQFST
;
A
#
# COMPACT_ATOMS: atom_id res chain seq x y z
N MET A 1 11.73 17.77 -13.78
CA MET A 1 11.72 16.31 -13.54
C MET A 1 10.79 16.03 -12.38
N PHE A 2 10.01 14.97 -12.47
CA PHE A 2 9.00 14.60 -11.49
C PHE A 2 9.15 13.14 -11.09
N ASP A 3 9.08 12.89 -9.79
CA ASP A 3 9.01 11.55 -9.21
C ASP A 3 7.59 11.34 -8.68
N VAL A 4 6.81 10.53 -9.38
CA VAL A 4 5.43 10.19 -9.03
C VAL A 4 5.41 8.80 -8.43
N PHE A 5 4.99 8.68 -7.17
CA PHE A 5 5.03 7.39 -6.48
C PHE A 5 3.95 7.27 -5.41
N ASN A 6 3.47 6.05 -5.19
CA ASN A 6 2.59 5.75 -4.06
C ASN A 6 3.30 6.03 -2.73
N GLY A 7 2.61 6.64 -1.77
CA GLY A 7 3.20 7.00 -0.48
C GLY A 7 3.22 5.88 0.56
N ASP A 8 3.07 4.63 0.13
CA ASP A 8 3.24 3.46 0.97
C ASP A 8 4.70 2.96 0.96
N ALA A 9 4.92 1.79 1.57
CA ALA A 9 6.25 1.20 1.61
C ALA A 9 6.82 0.85 0.24
N ASP A 10 5.99 0.37 -0.69
CA ASP A 10 6.47 -0.15 -1.98
C ASP A 10 6.89 1.00 -2.90
N GLY A 11 6.04 2.01 -3.06
CA GLY A 11 6.38 3.21 -3.83
C GLY A 11 7.60 3.97 -3.28
N ILE A 12 7.70 4.15 -1.96
CA ILE A 12 8.85 4.81 -1.31
C ILE A 12 10.14 4.00 -1.51
N CYS A 13 10.11 2.68 -1.27
CA CYS A 13 11.30 1.84 -1.40
C CYS A 13 11.73 1.71 -2.87
N ALA A 14 10.80 1.63 -3.81
CA ALA A 14 11.10 1.64 -5.25
C ALA A 14 11.84 2.93 -5.66
N LEU A 15 11.32 4.10 -5.26
CA LEU A 15 11.96 5.37 -5.59
C LEU A 15 13.35 5.50 -4.96
N LEU A 16 13.45 5.11 -3.69
CA LEU A 16 14.70 5.15 -2.93
C LEU A 16 15.81 4.36 -3.60
N GLN A 17 15.53 3.13 -4.01
CA GLN A 17 16.48 2.28 -4.76
C GLN A 17 16.95 2.98 -6.03
N LEU A 18 16.00 3.49 -6.83
CA LEU A 18 16.29 4.14 -8.09
C LEU A 18 17.14 5.39 -7.90
N ARG A 19 16.82 6.23 -6.91
CA ARG A 19 17.52 7.51 -6.66
C ARG A 19 18.84 7.36 -5.92
N GLN A 20 19.03 6.28 -5.14
CA GLN A 20 20.35 5.94 -4.63
C GLN A 20 21.31 5.47 -5.74
N HIS A 21 20.79 4.90 -6.82
CA HIS A 21 21.58 4.53 -8.00
C HIS A 21 21.74 5.67 -9.01
N THR A 22 20.67 6.45 -9.23
CA THR A 22 20.61 7.60 -10.14
C THR A 22 20.08 8.85 -9.43
N PRO A 23 20.94 9.55 -8.66
CA PRO A 23 20.52 10.69 -7.86
C PRO A 23 19.90 11.82 -8.70
N CYS A 24 18.75 12.33 -8.25
CA CYS A 24 18.04 13.45 -8.87
C CYS A 24 17.50 14.39 -7.77
N PRO A 25 18.36 15.18 -7.09
CA PRO A 25 17.96 15.99 -5.94
C PRO A 25 16.91 17.08 -6.26
N GLU A 26 16.84 17.51 -7.52
CA GLU A 26 15.90 18.54 -8.00
C GLU A 26 14.55 17.95 -8.45
N ALA A 27 14.35 16.63 -8.35
CA ALA A 27 13.10 16.00 -8.75
C ALA A 27 11.97 16.39 -7.79
N LYS A 28 10.86 16.88 -8.35
CA LYS A 28 9.66 17.20 -7.57
C LYS A 28 8.89 15.92 -7.29
N CYS A 29 8.69 15.62 -6.00
CA CYS A 29 7.89 14.47 -5.57
C CYS A 29 6.40 14.77 -5.74
N ILE A 30 5.67 13.86 -6.36
CA ILE A 30 4.22 13.85 -6.46
C ILE A 30 3.73 12.55 -5.82
N THR A 31 3.20 12.66 -4.62
CA THR A 31 2.79 11.50 -3.81
C THR A 31 1.62 11.87 -2.90
N GLY A 32 1.14 10.90 -2.13
CA GLY A 32 -0.01 11.02 -1.26
C GLY A 32 -0.22 9.77 -0.43
N VAL A 33 -1.33 9.70 0.31
CA VAL A 33 -1.69 8.49 1.08
C VAL A 33 -1.77 7.25 0.18
N LYS A 34 -1.70 6.04 0.75
CA LYS A 34 -1.70 4.77 0.00
C LYS A 34 -2.84 4.61 -1.02
N ARG A 35 -3.99 5.25 -0.76
CA ARG A 35 -5.18 5.20 -1.62
C ARG A 35 -5.25 6.30 -2.68
N ASP A 36 -4.30 7.22 -2.68
CA ASP A 36 -4.17 8.28 -3.66
C ASP A 36 -3.49 7.72 -4.92
N ILE A 37 -4.29 7.03 -5.74
CA ILE A 37 -3.80 6.19 -6.83
C ILE A 37 -3.91 6.85 -8.22
N THR A 38 -4.37 8.11 -8.30
CA THR A 38 -4.50 8.86 -9.57
C THR A 38 -3.55 10.06 -9.64
N LEU A 39 -2.33 9.90 -9.13
CA LEU A 39 -1.36 10.98 -8.94
C LEU A 39 -0.97 11.71 -10.23
N LEU A 40 -1.07 11.07 -11.41
CA LEU A 40 -0.75 11.72 -12.69
C LEU A 40 -1.71 12.85 -13.06
N ASP A 41 -2.91 12.87 -12.49
CA ASP A 41 -3.89 13.95 -12.72
C ASP A 41 -3.32 15.33 -12.36
N ARG A 42 -2.36 15.36 -11.42
CA ARG A 42 -1.69 16.58 -10.94
C ARG A 42 -0.63 17.13 -11.90
N LEU A 43 -0.30 16.40 -12.97
CA LEU A 43 0.78 16.75 -13.89
C LEU A 43 0.30 17.00 -15.32
N THR A 44 -1.01 17.00 -15.59
CA THR A 44 -1.57 17.07 -16.95
C THR A 44 -1.18 18.33 -17.76
N ASP A 45 -0.65 19.37 -17.12
CA ASP A 45 -0.12 20.58 -17.78
C ASP A 45 1.41 20.56 -18.02
N VAL A 46 2.10 19.49 -17.60
CA VAL A 46 3.55 19.36 -17.73
C VAL A 46 3.94 19.01 -19.16
N THR A 47 4.95 19.70 -19.67
CA THR A 47 5.50 19.51 -21.03
C THR A 47 7.02 19.35 -20.98
N ASP A 48 7.59 18.71 -22.00
CA ASP A 48 9.05 18.61 -22.24
C ASP A 48 9.86 18.17 -21.00
N SER A 49 9.30 17.28 -20.18
CA SER A 49 9.86 16.87 -18.90
C SER A 49 10.15 15.37 -18.83
N THR A 50 11.03 14.99 -17.91
CA THR A 50 11.21 13.59 -17.48
C THR A 50 10.33 13.30 -16.28
N ILE A 51 9.57 12.22 -16.35
CA ILE A 51 8.64 11.76 -15.31
C ILE A 51 8.97 10.30 -14.99
N THR A 52 9.23 10.01 -13.72
CA THR A 52 9.34 8.65 -13.19
C THR A 52 8.04 8.34 -12.46
N VAL A 53 7.38 7.24 -12.80
CA VAL A 53 6.10 6.82 -12.21
C VAL A 53 6.27 5.44 -11.59
N LEU A 54 5.94 5.31 -10.31
CA LEU A 54 6.17 4.10 -9.52
C LEU A 54 4.91 3.74 -8.72
N ASP A 55 4.53 2.46 -8.75
CA ASP A 55 3.57 1.86 -7.83
C ASP A 55 2.15 2.47 -7.83
N ILE A 56 1.74 3.00 -8.98
CA ILE A 56 0.36 3.39 -9.24
C ILE A 56 -0.12 2.74 -10.52
N SER A 57 -1.37 2.29 -10.52
CA SER A 57 -1.93 1.55 -11.64
C SER A 57 -1.99 2.40 -12.92
N LEU A 58 -1.40 1.87 -14.00
CA LEU A 58 -1.52 2.47 -15.33
C LEU A 58 -2.98 2.58 -15.76
N ASP A 59 -3.80 1.57 -15.49
CA ASP A 59 -5.22 1.56 -15.85
C ASP A 59 -5.98 2.72 -15.20
N ARG A 60 -5.66 3.01 -13.93
CA ARG A 60 -6.25 4.14 -13.18
C ARG A 60 -5.74 5.51 -13.62
N ASN A 61 -4.56 5.58 -14.21
CA ASN A 61 -3.92 6.83 -14.64
C ASN A 61 -3.89 6.99 -16.17
N ARG A 62 -4.63 6.17 -16.93
CA ARG A 62 -4.52 6.06 -18.39
C ARG A 62 -4.70 7.39 -19.11
N GLU A 63 -5.76 8.11 -18.82
CA GLU A 63 -6.08 9.38 -19.49
C GLU A 63 -4.99 10.44 -19.24
N SER A 64 -4.52 10.54 -18.00
CA SER A 64 -3.44 11.44 -17.61
C SER A 64 -2.11 11.03 -18.25
N LEU A 65 -1.79 9.73 -18.31
CA LEU A 65 -0.62 9.20 -19.01
C LEU A 65 -0.65 9.53 -20.51
N GLU A 66 -1.77 9.28 -21.20
CA GLU A 66 -1.92 9.58 -22.63
C GLU A 66 -1.83 11.08 -22.94
N THR A 67 -2.26 11.92 -22.00
CA THR A 67 -2.09 13.38 -22.09
C THR A 67 -0.61 13.77 -21.98
N LEU A 68 0.08 13.26 -20.95
CA LEU A 68 1.50 13.50 -20.73
C LEU A 68 2.37 13.02 -21.91
N LEU A 69 2.07 11.87 -22.50
CA LEU A 69 2.80 11.34 -23.66
C LEU A 69 2.67 12.23 -24.90
N ARG A 70 1.52 12.89 -25.10
CA ARG A 70 1.29 13.85 -26.20
C ARG A 70 2.03 15.18 -26.00
N GLN A 71 2.53 15.44 -24.80
CA GLN A 71 3.20 16.67 -24.39
C GLN A 71 4.74 16.57 -24.41
N ASN A 72 5.28 15.62 -25.19
CA ASN A 72 6.71 15.38 -25.36
C ASN A 72 7.45 15.05 -24.03
N ASN A 73 6.73 14.50 -23.06
CA ASN A 73 7.35 14.01 -21.82
C ASN A 73 8.01 12.64 -22.03
N ARG A 74 9.14 12.43 -21.36
CA ARG A 74 9.81 11.13 -21.26
C ARG A 74 9.38 10.45 -19.98
N ILE A 75 8.73 9.29 -20.09
CA ILE A 75 8.06 8.65 -18.96
C ILE A 75 8.64 7.25 -18.74
N PHE A 76 9.29 7.06 -17.59
CA PHE A 76 9.60 5.73 -17.04
C PHE A 76 8.45 5.32 -16.12
N TYR A 77 7.95 4.10 -16.25
CA TYR A 77 6.78 3.65 -15.49
C TYR A 77 6.99 2.22 -15.00
N ALA A 78 7.13 2.01 -13.70
CA ALA A 78 7.21 0.68 -13.10
C ALA A 78 6.05 0.45 -12.14
N ASP A 79 5.31 -0.63 -12.35
CA ASP A 79 4.11 -0.93 -11.56
C ASP A 79 3.75 -2.41 -11.65
N HIS A 80 3.15 -2.94 -10.58
CA HIS A 80 2.72 -4.32 -10.48
C HIS A 80 1.19 -4.50 -10.50
N HIS A 81 0.43 -3.41 -10.65
CA HIS A 81 -1.02 -3.50 -10.75
C HIS A 81 -1.48 -3.88 -12.15
N PHE A 82 -2.76 -4.22 -12.27
CA PHE A 82 -3.39 -4.38 -13.58
C PHE A 82 -3.26 -3.07 -14.39
N ALA A 83 -2.75 -3.17 -15.61
CA ALA A 83 -2.49 -2.05 -16.50
C ALA A 83 -3.40 -2.02 -17.74
N GLY A 84 -4.20 -3.06 -17.98
CA GLY A 84 -4.94 -3.21 -19.25
C GLY A 84 -4.00 -3.19 -20.45
N VAL A 85 -4.39 -2.51 -21.53
CA VAL A 85 -3.55 -2.33 -22.71
C VAL A 85 -2.51 -1.26 -22.44
N VAL A 86 -1.22 -1.59 -22.53
CA VAL A 86 -0.13 -0.61 -22.35
C VAL A 86 0.04 0.21 -23.63
N PRO A 87 0.02 1.56 -23.57
CA PRO A 87 0.19 2.42 -24.75
C PRO A 87 1.61 2.28 -25.32
N ARG A 88 1.76 2.58 -26.62
CA ARG A 88 3.05 2.59 -27.31
C ARG A 88 3.42 4.02 -27.69
N ALA A 89 4.60 4.47 -27.26
CA ALA A 89 5.18 5.76 -27.63
C ALA A 89 6.71 5.70 -27.51
N ASP A 90 7.43 6.44 -28.35
CA ASP A 90 8.90 6.42 -28.39
C ASP A 90 9.57 6.97 -27.12
N HIS A 91 8.83 7.74 -26.32
CA HIS A 91 9.29 8.35 -25.07
C HIS A 91 8.66 7.70 -23.84
N PHE A 92 8.14 6.48 -23.99
CA PHE A 92 7.53 5.71 -22.91
C PHE A 92 8.30 4.42 -22.65
N GLU A 93 8.69 4.21 -21.40
CA GLU A 93 9.40 3.03 -20.92
C GLU A 93 8.57 2.33 -19.82
N PRO A 94 7.65 1.42 -20.19
CA PRO A 94 6.84 0.67 -19.24
C PRO A 94 7.53 -0.61 -18.77
N HIS A 95 7.53 -0.81 -17.45
CA HIS A 95 7.94 -2.02 -16.73
C HIS A 95 6.76 -2.50 -15.88
N ILE A 96 5.85 -3.23 -16.51
CA ILE A 96 4.60 -3.68 -15.87
C ILE A 96 4.66 -5.19 -15.64
N ASP A 97 4.52 -5.62 -14.39
CA ASP A 97 4.45 -7.04 -14.03
C ASP A 97 3.29 -7.31 -13.04
N PRO A 98 2.13 -7.80 -13.52
CA PRO A 98 0.98 -8.04 -12.67
C PRO A 98 1.04 -9.35 -11.87
N ASP A 99 2.19 -10.04 -11.80
CA ASP A 99 2.33 -11.26 -11.00
C ASP A 99 2.00 -10.99 -9.52
N PRO A 100 1.12 -11.78 -8.87
CA PRO A 100 0.76 -11.59 -7.47
C PRO A 100 1.91 -11.82 -6.47
N LEU A 101 3.07 -12.32 -6.93
CA LEU A 101 4.27 -12.57 -6.13
C LEU A 101 5.37 -11.50 -6.35
N THR A 102 5.09 -10.43 -7.09
CA THR A 102 5.99 -9.29 -7.24
C THR A 102 5.36 -7.98 -6.75
N CYS A 103 6.22 -6.99 -6.52
CA CYS A 103 5.84 -5.61 -6.21
C CYS A 103 6.81 -4.64 -6.91
N THR A 104 6.48 -3.36 -6.94
CA THR A 104 7.26 -2.34 -7.65
C THR A 104 8.71 -2.27 -7.15
N SER A 105 8.94 -2.45 -5.85
CA SER A 105 10.29 -2.50 -5.27
C SER A 105 11.13 -3.66 -5.77
N LEU A 106 10.52 -4.83 -6.05
CA LEU A 106 11.22 -5.98 -6.65
C LEU A 106 11.47 -5.75 -8.14
N ILE A 107 10.50 -5.17 -8.86
CA ILE A 107 10.69 -4.76 -10.27
C ILE A 107 11.87 -3.81 -10.37
N ILE A 108 11.94 -2.76 -9.53
CA ILE A 108 13.06 -1.83 -9.54
C ILE A 108 14.37 -2.52 -9.19
N ASN A 109 14.38 -3.42 -8.20
CA ASN A 109 15.58 -4.16 -7.85
C ASN A 109 16.16 -4.90 -9.06
N ASP A 110 15.32 -5.58 -9.83
CA ASP A 110 15.72 -6.38 -10.99
C ASP A 110 16.20 -5.54 -12.18
N LEU A 111 15.72 -4.29 -12.29
CA LEU A 111 16.15 -3.33 -13.32
C LEU A 111 17.49 -2.67 -13.01
N LEU A 112 17.92 -2.65 -11.75
CA LEU A 112 19.17 -2.00 -11.37
C LEU A 112 20.39 -2.85 -11.77
N PRO A 113 21.52 -2.25 -12.19
CA PRO A 113 22.72 -2.98 -12.65
C PRO A 113 23.37 -3.91 -11.61
N ALA A 114 23.09 -3.68 -10.32
CA ALA A 114 23.55 -4.51 -9.21
C ALA A 114 22.34 -4.84 -8.31
N PRO A 115 21.47 -5.79 -8.74
CA PRO A 115 20.25 -6.16 -8.02
C PRO A 115 20.63 -6.81 -6.69
N ALA A 116 20.39 -6.12 -5.59
CA ALA A 116 20.66 -6.59 -4.22
C ALA A 116 20.29 -5.52 -3.18
N SER A 117 19.33 -4.64 -3.46
CA SER A 117 19.03 -3.56 -2.52
C SER A 117 18.24 -4.11 -1.32
N PRO A 118 18.70 -3.91 -0.08
CA PRO A 118 17.92 -4.31 1.08
C PRO A 118 16.58 -3.54 1.20
N TRP A 119 16.46 -2.39 0.53
CA TRP A 119 15.19 -1.66 0.41
C TRP A 119 14.15 -2.41 -0.42
N ALA A 120 14.56 -3.26 -1.37
CA ALA A 120 13.64 -4.14 -2.09
C ALA A 120 12.93 -5.12 -1.15
N ILE A 121 13.68 -5.67 -0.19
CA ILE A 121 13.15 -6.57 0.85
C ILE A 121 12.11 -5.82 1.71
N VAL A 122 12.43 -4.59 2.12
CA VAL A 122 11.54 -3.75 2.94
C VAL A 122 10.25 -3.42 2.21
N GLY A 123 10.33 -3.00 0.94
CA GLY A 123 9.16 -2.74 0.10
C GLY A 123 8.27 -3.97 -0.07
N ALA A 124 8.88 -5.12 -0.38
CA ALA A 124 8.17 -6.39 -0.52
C ALA A 124 7.45 -6.84 0.77
N PHE A 125 8.10 -6.70 1.94
CA PHE A 125 7.41 -6.94 3.22
C PHE A 125 6.28 -5.93 3.46
N GLY A 126 6.49 -4.66 3.07
CA GLY A 126 5.49 -3.61 3.16
C GLY A 126 4.22 -3.92 2.36
N ASP A 127 4.35 -4.53 1.17
CA ASP A 127 3.22 -4.97 0.37
C ASP A 127 2.67 -6.37 0.76
N ASN A 128 3.10 -6.89 1.91
CA ASN A 128 2.72 -8.19 2.47
C ASN A 128 3.18 -9.41 1.66
N LEU A 129 4.25 -9.27 0.86
CA LEU A 129 4.87 -10.36 0.12
C LEU A 129 5.93 -11.06 0.98
N ASP A 130 5.48 -11.69 2.07
CA ASP A 130 6.33 -12.34 3.08
C ASP A 130 7.31 -13.37 2.47
N THR A 131 6.85 -14.18 1.51
CA THR A 131 7.64 -15.25 0.89
C THR A 131 8.77 -14.73 -0.02
N PRO A 132 8.52 -13.92 -1.06
CA PRO A 132 9.60 -13.41 -1.90
C PRO A 132 10.55 -12.49 -1.12
N ALA A 133 10.05 -11.67 -0.17
CA ALA A 133 10.91 -10.84 0.66
C ALA A 133 11.87 -11.68 1.52
N SER A 134 11.39 -12.76 2.15
CA SER A 134 12.24 -13.65 2.94
C SER A 134 13.26 -14.41 2.09
N ARG A 135 12.89 -14.80 0.86
CA ARG A 135 13.81 -15.42 -0.10
C ARG A 135 14.95 -14.47 -0.46
N LEU A 136 14.63 -13.24 -0.86
CA LEU A 136 15.63 -12.23 -1.21
C LEU A 136 16.52 -11.88 0.00
N ALA A 137 15.94 -11.79 1.21
CA ALA A 137 16.72 -11.59 2.43
C ALA A 137 17.75 -12.71 2.66
N HIS A 138 17.34 -13.96 2.48
CA HIS A 138 18.25 -15.10 2.59
C HIS A 138 19.34 -15.09 1.51
N GLU A 139 18.99 -14.79 0.26
CA GLU A 139 19.94 -14.67 -0.86
C GLU A 139 21.00 -13.58 -0.62
N LEU A 140 20.62 -12.49 0.04
CA LEU A 140 21.53 -11.42 0.47
C LEU A 140 22.25 -11.70 1.80
N GLY A 141 22.06 -12.87 2.40
CA GLY A 141 22.76 -13.31 3.61
C GLY A 141 22.24 -12.70 4.92
N TYR A 142 21.01 -12.18 4.94
CA TYR A 142 20.37 -11.73 6.17
C TYR A 142 19.90 -12.92 7.03
N ALA A 143 20.39 -12.98 8.26
CA ALA A 143 19.89 -13.91 9.26
C ALA A 143 18.47 -13.53 9.72
N ASP A 144 17.71 -14.52 10.21
CA ASP A 144 16.29 -14.38 10.61
C ASP A 144 16.00 -13.16 11.48
N LYS A 145 16.88 -12.84 12.44
CA LYS A 145 16.72 -11.67 13.31
C LYS A 145 16.72 -10.36 12.52
N LYS A 146 17.63 -10.20 11.56
CA LYS A 146 17.70 -9.02 10.69
C LYS A 146 16.54 -9.00 9.70
N THR A 147 16.18 -10.15 9.14
CA THR A 147 15.00 -10.29 8.27
C THR A 147 13.72 -9.85 8.97
N ALA A 148 13.56 -10.21 10.25
CA ALA A 148 12.43 -9.73 11.06
C ALA A 148 12.44 -8.21 11.29
N GLN A 149 13.62 -7.59 11.42
CA GLN A 149 13.74 -6.13 11.51
C GLN A 149 13.35 -5.44 10.18
N LEU A 150 13.78 -5.99 9.04
CA LEU A 150 13.39 -5.50 7.71
C LEU A 150 11.86 -5.63 7.51
N LYS A 151 11.28 -6.75 7.94
CA LYS A 151 9.83 -6.94 7.92
C LYS A 151 9.10 -5.91 8.76
N GLN A 152 9.55 -5.68 10.00
CA GLN A 152 8.96 -4.67 10.87
C GLN A 152 9.03 -3.28 10.23
N LEU A 153 10.19 -2.93 9.63
CA LEU A 153 10.34 -1.66 8.93
C LEU A 153 9.34 -1.55 7.77
N GLY A 154 9.20 -2.58 6.92
CA GLY A 154 8.24 -2.58 5.81
C GLY A 154 6.81 -2.37 6.29
N VAL A 155 6.42 -3.05 7.37
CA VAL A 155 5.10 -2.86 8.01
C VAL A 155 4.92 -1.42 8.51
N LEU A 156 5.92 -0.82 9.14
CA LEU A 156 5.85 0.55 9.68
C LEU A 156 5.80 1.61 8.57
N LEU A 157 6.52 1.42 7.47
CA LEU A 157 6.44 2.31 6.31
C LEU A 157 5.06 2.22 5.64
N ASN A 158 4.53 1.01 5.45
CA ASN A 158 3.20 0.81 4.89
C ASN A 158 2.12 1.37 5.82
N TYR A 159 2.30 1.19 7.14
CA TYR A 159 1.47 1.77 8.18
C TYR A 159 1.37 3.30 8.07
N ASN A 160 2.51 3.99 7.85
CA ASN A 160 2.49 5.43 7.61
C ASN A 160 1.71 5.82 6.36
N GLY A 161 1.59 4.96 5.36
CA GLY A 161 0.81 5.23 4.15
C GLY A 161 -0.71 5.16 4.35
N TYR A 162 -1.21 4.55 5.43
CA TYR A 162 -2.65 4.42 5.65
C TYR A 162 -3.25 5.73 6.19
N GLY A 163 -4.13 6.35 5.40
CA GLY A 163 -4.88 7.54 5.80
C GLY A 163 -5.98 7.85 4.79
N THR A 164 -6.85 8.79 5.15
CA THR A 164 -7.79 9.40 4.19
C THR A 164 -7.22 10.67 3.57
N ARG A 165 -6.25 11.29 4.25
CA ARG A 165 -5.56 12.53 3.88
C ARG A 165 -4.16 12.53 4.49
N VAL A 166 -3.28 13.38 3.99
CA VAL A 166 -1.87 13.43 4.43
C VAL A 166 -1.74 13.76 5.92
N GLU A 167 -2.66 14.55 6.46
CA GLU A 167 -2.70 14.94 7.87
C GLU A 167 -3.05 13.77 8.81
N ASP A 168 -3.56 12.66 8.28
CA ASP A 168 -3.75 11.45 9.09
C ASP A 168 -2.41 10.73 9.35
N LEU A 169 -1.38 10.97 8.53
CA LEU A 169 -0.11 10.27 8.60
C LEU A 169 0.81 10.86 9.68
N PHE A 170 1.83 10.10 10.11
CA PHE A 170 2.87 10.66 10.97
C PHE A 170 3.82 11.55 10.18
N PHE A 171 4.10 11.15 8.93
CA PHE A 171 4.92 11.90 8.00
C PHE A 171 4.24 11.96 6.63
N PRO A 172 4.20 13.12 5.98
CA PRO A 172 3.97 13.19 4.54
C PRO A 172 4.93 12.25 3.80
N PRO A 173 4.50 11.52 2.75
CA PRO A 173 5.33 10.49 2.14
C PRO A 173 6.60 11.02 1.45
N ASP A 174 6.55 12.23 0.91
CA ASP A 174 7.70 12.95 0.37
C ASP A 174 8.72 13.32 1.46
N GLU A 175 8.25 13.81 2.61
CA GLU A 175 9.12 14.04 3.77
C GLU A 175 9.70 12.73 4.33
N LEU A 176 8.90 11.66 4.40
CA LEU A 176 9.37 10.35 4.86
C LEU A 176 10.45 9.81 3.93
N TYR A 177 10.24 9.88 2.61
CA TYR A 177 11.24 9.54 1.62
C TYR A 177 12.54 10.32 1.84
N GLN A 178 12.47 11.65 2.01
CA GLN A 178 13.66 12.48 2.26
C GLN A 178 14.40 12.10 3.55
N ARG A 179 13.67 11.72 4.61
CA ARG A 179 14.25 11.26 5.89
C ARG A 179 14.94 9.91 5.76
N ILE A 180 14.47 9.05 4.86
CA ILE A 180 15.04 7.72 4.62
C ILE A 180 16.20 7.79 3.61
N TYR A 181 16.16 8.71 2.65
CA TYR A 181 17.11 8.84 1.54
C TYR A 181 18.61 8.71 1.92
N PRO A 182 19.10 9.32 3.02
CA PRO A 182 20.50 9.22 3.42
C PRO A 182 20.96 7.81 3.82
N TYR A 183 20.03 6.91 4.14
CA TYR A 183 20.32 5.57 4.66
C TYR A 183 20.38 4.56 3.51
N LYS A 184 21.59 4.13 3.15
CA LYS A 184 21.79 3.04 2.19
C LYS A 184 21.32 1.69 2.74
N ASP A 185 21.56 1.43 4.02
CA ASP A 185 21.08 0.24 4.72
C ASP A 185 19.80 0.57 5.54
N PRO A 186 18.66 -0.11 5.30
CA PRO A 186 17.46 0.01 6.12
C PRO A 186 17.66 -0.33 7.60
N LEU A 187 18.65 -1.15 7.94
CA LEU A 187 18.97 -1.44 9.34
C LEU A 187 19.63 -0.24 10.03
N ASP A 188 20.39 0.59 9.30
CA ASP A 188 20.94 1.83 9.83
C ASP A 188 19.84 2.87 10.08
N PHE A 189 18.86 2.97 9.17
CA PHE A 189 17.65 3.77 9.42
C PHE A 189 16.94 3.27 10.68
N SER A 190 16.82 1.95 10.82
CA SER A 190 16.11 1.35 11.94
C SER A 190 16.80 1.57 13.29
N ALA A 191 18.13 1.62 13.31
CA ALA A 191 18.88 1.85 14.53
C ALA A 191 18.95 3.33 14.93
N ASN A 192 18.94 4.25 13.96
CA ASN A 192 19.41 5.63 14.19
C ASN A 192 18.36 6.72 13.90
N SER A 193 17.22 6.41 13.28
CA SER A 193 16.24 7.42 12.86
C SER A 193 15.21 7.74 13.95
N PRO A 194 15.07 9.01 14.38
CA PRO A 194 13.96 9.44 15.22
C PRO A 194 12.58 9.23 14.56
N SER A 195 12.56 9.21 13.22
CA SER A 195 11.34 8.95 12.45
C SER A 195 10.84 7.54 12.70
N LEU A 196 11.74 6.54 12.78
CA LEU A 196 11.33 5.18 13.11
C LEU A 196 10.76 5.08 14.52
N ALA A 197 11.39 5.74 15.51
CA ALA A 197 10.88 5.74 16.88
C ALA A 197 9.45 6.31 16.95
N THR A 198 9.17 7.36 16.17
CA THR A 198 7.83 7.96 16.04
C THR A 198 6.83 6.97 15.45
N LEU A 199 7.18 6.33 14.32
CA LEU A 199 6.32 5.34 13.66
C LEU A 199 6.03 4.14 14.56
N LEU A 200 7.05 3.63 15.26
CA LEU A 200 6.93 2.48 16.15
C LEU A 200 6.02 2.78 17.35
N ALA A 201 6.23 3.93 18.01
CA ALA A 201 5.38 4.35 19.13
C ALA A 201 3.93 4.55 18.69
N GLY A 202 3.73 5.24 17.56
CA GLY A 202 2.42 5.45 16.96
C GLY A 202 1.71 4.15 16.60
N TYR A 203 2.43 3.22 15.96
CA TYR A 203 1.92 1.89 15.63
C TYR A 203 1.45 1.13 16.88
N HIS A 204 2.27 1.10 17.94
CA HIS A 204 1.89 0.41 19.17
C HIS A 204 0.68 1.04 19.85
N GLN A 205 0.59 2.38 19.88
CA GLN A 205 -0.55 3.08 20.44
C GLN A 205 -1.83 2.78 19.66
N ASP A 206 -1.78 2.91 18.33
CA ASP A 206 -2.96 2.70 17.49
C ASP A 206 -3.42 1.23 17.51
N MET A 207 -2.48 0.27 17.51
CA MET A 207 -2.78 -1.15 17.68
C MET A 207 -3.40 -1.46 19.03
N HIS A 208 -2.90 -0.85 20.12
CA HIS A 208 -3.49 -1.01 21.43
C HIS A 208 -4.94 -0.50 21.46
N MET A 209 -5.20 0.67 20.87
CA MET A 209 -6.56 1.19 20.74
C MET A 209 -7.46 0.23 19.95
N ALA A 210 -7.00 -0.26 18.80
CA ALA A 210 -7.73 -1.23 17.99
C ALA A 210 -8.07 -2.53 18.75
N GLN A 211 -7.12 -3.07 19.51
CA GLN A 211 -7.27 -4.29 20.32
C GLN A 211 -8.27 -4.14 21.47
N THR A 212 -8.49 -2.92 21.95
CA THR A 212 -9.50 -2.65 22.99
C THR A 212 -10.92 -2.52 22.44
N CYS A 213 -11.08 -2.40 21.13
CA CYS A 213 -12.38 -2.39 20.48
C CYS A 213 -12.97 -3.80 20.40
N LYS A 214 -14.24 -3.95 20.81
CA LYS A 214 -14.99 -5.20 20.65
C LYS A 214 -15.59 -5.27 19.24
N PRO A 215 -15.76 -6.48 18.68
CA PRO A 215 -16.52 -6.63 17.46
C PRO A 215 -17.95 -6.14 17.67
N MET A 216 -18.48 -5.41 16.68
CA MET A 216 -19.89 -5.07 16.59
C MET A 216 -20.72 -6.32 16.24
N HIS A 217 -20.16 -7.20 15.41
CA HIS A 217 -20.78 -8.47 15.00
C HIS A 217 -19.72 -9.57 15.03
N GLU A 218 -20.11 -10.74 15.53
CA GLU A 218 -19.27 -11.93 15.58
C GLU A 218 -20.15 -13.18 15.49
N ASP A 219 -19.82 -14.06 14.55
CA ASP A 219 -20.42 -15.37 14.38
C ASP A 219 -19.36 -16.40 13.94
N ASN A 220 -19.78 -17.62 13.59
CA ASN A 220 -18.87 -18.71 13.20
C ASN A 220 -18.18 -18.50 11.84
N SER A 221 -18.47 -17.43 11.12
CA SER A 221 -17.96 -17.14 9.78
C SER A 221 -17.18 -15.82 9.69
N CYS A 222 -17.53 -14.82 10.50
CA CYS A 222 -16.89 -13.52 10.42
C CYS A 222 -16.93 -12.71 11.73
N ARG A 223 -16.02 -11.72 11.80
CA ARG A 223 -16.03 -10.64 12.78
C ARG A 223 -16.08 -9.29 12.08
N MET A 224 -16.90 -8.38 12.58
CA MET A 224 -16.96 -7.00 12.11
C MET A 224 -16.67 -6.02 13.24
N PHE A 225 -15.79 -5.06 12.99
CA PHE A 225 -15.42 -3.98 13.91
C PHE A 225 -15.81 -2.63 13.31
N ILE A 226 -16.25 -1.69 14.15
CA ILE A 226 -16.42 -0.28 13.77
C ILE A 226 -15.53 0.57 14.64
N PHE A 227 -14.64 1.33 14.00
CA PHE A 227 -13.74 2.27 14.65
C PHE A 227 -14.28 3.70 14.56
N PRO A 228 -13.89 4.59 15.50
CA PRO A 228 -14.31 5.98 15.45
C PRO A 228 -13.73 6.72 14.25
N GLU A 229 -14.29 7.88 13.96
CA GLU A 229 -13.73 8.80 12.97
C GLU A 229 -12.47 9.50 13.53
N SER A 230 -11.32 8.84 13.42
CA SER A 230 -10.04 9.36 13.90
C SER A 230 -8.88 8.97 12.99
N SER A 231 -7.79 9.74 13.02
CA SER A 231 -6.59 9.42 12.24
C SER A 231 -5.98 8.08 12.64
N TRP A 232 -6.00 7.73 13.94
CA TRP A 232 -5.49 6.44 14.41
C TRP A 232 -6.27 5.26 13.82
N ALA A 233 -7.61 5.37 13.75
CA ALA A 233 -8.47 4.33 13.21
C ALA A 233 -8.20 4.12 11.72
N ARG A 234 -7.98 5.20 10.97
CA ARG A 234 -7.67 5.18 9.54
C ARG A 234 -6.30 4.56 9.26
N ARG A 235 -5.29 4.87 10.08
CA ARG A 235 -3.93 4.31 9.97
C ARG A 235 -3.89 2.82 10.28
N VAL A 236 -4.55 2.40 11.36
CA VAL A 236 -4.41 1.04 11.88
C VAL A 236 -5.25 0.00 11.12
N ILE A 237 -6.27 0.42 10.37
CA ILE A 237 -7.27 -0.49 9.79
C ILE A 237 -6.65 -1.63 8.97
N GLY A 238 -5.63 -1.32 8.16
CA GLY A 238 -4.98 -2.31 7.30
C GLY A 238 -4.12 -3.29 8.08
N VAL A 239 -3.33 -2.78 9.03
CA VAL A 239 -2.42 -3.60 9.85
C VAL A 239 -3.18 -4.45 10.86
N TYR A 240 -4.22 -3.91 11.49
CA TYR A 240 -5.04 -4.67 12.44
C TYR A 240 -5.86 -5.75 11.74
N ALA A 241 -6.40 -5.49 10.54
CA ALA A 241 -7.07 -6.53 9.75
C ALA A 241 -6.14 -7.71 9.45
N ASN A 242 -4.86 -7.47 9.16
CA ASN A 242 -3.88 -8.53 8.95
C ASN A 242 -3.56 -9.30 10.24
N THR A 243 -3.60 -8.65 11.40
CA THR A 243 -3.47 -9.31 12.71
C THR A 243 -4.67 -10.21 12.99
N LEU A 244 -5.90 -9.71 12.80
CA LEU A 244 -7.13 -10.46 13.06
C LEU A 244 -7.21 -11.77 12.27
N VAL A 245 -6.77 -11.76 11.00
CA VAL A 245 -6.71 -12.95 10.13
C VAL A 245 -5.71 -14.00 10.62
N ARG A 246 -4.63 -13.58 11.30
CA ARG A 246 -3.67 -14.51 11.90
C ARG A 246 -4.15 -15.05 13.24
N GLU A 247 -4.90 -14.26 13.99
CA GLU A 247 -5.50 -14.66 15.27
C GLU A 247 -6.65 -15.67 15.07
N GLU A 248 -7.53 -15.43 14.10
CA GLU A 248 -8.64 -16.31 13.76
C GLU A 248 -8.60 -16.67 12.26
N PRO A 249 -7.79 -17.68 11.86
CA PRO A 249 -7.53 -18.03 10.46
C PRO A 249 -8.75 -18.50 9.67
N ALA A 250 -9.76 -19.04 10.36
CA ALA A 250 -10.99 -19.56 9.77
C ALA A 250 -12.06 -18.48 9.51
N LEU A 251 -11.93 -17.30 10.13
CA LEU A 251 -12.94 -16.24 10.06
C LEU A 251 -12.56 -15.15 9.06
N ALA A 252 -13.56 -14.57 8.40
CA ALA A 252 -13.42 -13.31 7.68
C ALA A 252 -13.44 -12.13 8.66
N HIS A 253 -12.70 -11.07 8.36
CA HIS A 253 -12.67 -9.87 9.21
C HIS A 253 -13.04 -8.64 8.40
N ALA A 254 -14.06 -7.92 8.83
CA ALA A 254 -14.48 -6.64 8.27
C ALA A 254 -14.23 -5.51 9.28
N LEU A 255 -13.63 -4.42 8.81
CA LEU A 255 -13.39 -3.23 9.62
C LEU A 255 -14.02 -2.02 8.94
N ALA A 256 -14.75 -1.24 9.71
CA ALA A 256 -15.43 -0.04 9.24
C ALA A 256 -14.89 1.23 9.92
N THR A 257 -14.78 2.31 9.14
CA THR A 257 -14.57 3.67 9.64
C THR A 257 -15.56 4.63 8.99
N PRO A 258 -16.17 5.58 9.73
CA PRO A 258 -17.02 6.60 9.15
C PRO A 258 -16.27 7.50 8.16
N ASN A 259 -16.91 7.83 7.06
CA ASN A 259 -16.56 8.94 6.18
C ASN A 259 -17.26 10.24 6.68
N ASN A 260 -16.79 11.40 6.24
CA ASN A 260 -17.34 12.70 6.64
C ASN A 260 -18.82 12.90 6.24
N ASP A 261 -19.31 12.18 5.24
CA ASP A 261 -20.69 12.23 4.74
C ASP A 261 -21.64 11.25 5.46
N GLY A 262 -21.15 10.55 6.49
CA GLY A 262 -21.90 9.56 7.25
C GLY A 262 -21.93 8.17 6.64
N SER A 263 -21.42 7.98 5.43
CA SER A 263 -21.21 6.64 4.86
C SER A 263 -20.07 5.91 5.58
N LEU A 264 -20.00 4.59 5.43
CA LEU A 264 -18.96 3.76 6.04
C LEU A 264 -17.96 3.31 4.98
N ARG A 265 -16.67 3.46 5.29
CA ARG A 265 -15.60 2.81 4.56
C ARG A 265 -15.36 1.44 5.15
N ILE A 266 -15.43 0.40 4.32
CA ILE A 266 -15.25 -0.99 4.74
C ILE A 266 -13.94 -1.55 4.16
N SER A 267 -13.19 -2.28 4.98
CA SER A 267 -12.07 -3.12 4.57
C SER A 267 -12.33 -4.55 5.01
N ILE A 268 -12.24 -5.50 4.08
CA ILE A 268 -12.44 -6.93 4.32
C ILE A 268 -11.11 -7.66 4.16
N ARG A 269 -10.86 -8.65 5.01
CA ARG A 269 -9.93 -9.73 4.77
C ARG A 269 -10.68 -11.06 4.79
N ALA A 270 -10.50 -11.85 3.74
CA ALA A 270 -10.99 -13.22 3.70
C ALA A 270 -10.23 -14.09 4.73
N PRO A 271 -10.80 -15.24 5.16
CA PRO A 271 -10.10 -16.19 6.00
C PRO A 271 -8.73 -16.56 5.45
N LEU A 272 -7.75 -16.79 6.32
CA LEU A 272 -6.42 -17.23 5.88
C LEU A 272 -6.46 -18.62 5.26
N GLU A 273 -7.35 -19.47 5.78
CA GLU A 273 -7.62 -20.83 5.33
C GLU A 273 -8.36 -20.86 3.99
N ASN A 274 -9.11 -19.80 3.67
CA ASN A 274 -9.83 -19.63 2.40
C ASN A 274 -9.71 -18.18 1.90
N ARG A 275 -8.63 -17.90 1.18
CA ARG A 275 -8.21 -16.56 0.76
C ARG A 275 -9.01 -15.99 -0.43
N THR A 276 -10.31 -16.27 -0.49
CA THR A 276 -11.18 -15.89 -1.61
C THR A 276 -12.52 -15.33 -1.12
N GLY A 277 -13.25 -14.62 -1.98
CA GLY A 277 -14.62 -14.16 -1.70
C GLY A 277 -14.76 -12.74 -1.14
N ALA A 278 -13.68 -12.07 -0.73
CA ALA A 278 -13.76 -10.69 -0.23
C ALA A 278 -14.25 -9.72 -1.31
N ASP A 279 -13.73 -9.83 -2.53
CA ASP A 279 -14.14 -9.00 -3.67
C ASP A 279 -15.57 -9.29 -4.10
N THR A 280 -16.00 -10.55 -4.02
CA THR A 280 -17.36 -11.00 -4.34
C THR A 280 -18.38 -10.35 -3.41
N VAL A 281 -18.06 -10.19 -2.12
CA VAL A 281 -18.89 -9.42 -1.17
C VAL A 281 -18.88 -7.95 -1.56
N CYS A 282 -17.71 -7.33 -1.71
CA CYS A 282 -17.63 -5.89 -1.95
C CYS A 282 -18.34 -5.47 -3.25
N ARG A 283 -18.26 -6.25 -4.33
CA ARG A 283 -18.90 -5.93 -5.63
C ARG A 283 -20.44 -5.91 -5.58
N GLN A 284 -21.05 -6.43 -4.52
CA GLN A 284 -22.50 -6.33 -4.30
C GLN A 284 -22.93 -4.94 -3.80
N PHE A 285 -21.99 -4.10 -3.37
CA PHE A 285 -22.25 -2.79 -2.81
C PHE A 285 -21.64 -1.67 -3.68
N PRO A 286 -22.27 -0.47 -3.72
CA PRO A 286 -21.75 0.65 -4.49
C PRO A 286 -20.32 1.03 -4.11
N GLY A 287 -19.47 1.22 -5.12
CA GLY A 287 -18.06 1.60 -4.90
C GLY A 287 -17.22 0.50 -4.24
N GLY A 288 -17.70 -0.75 -4.24
CA GLY A 288 -16.96 -1.90 -3.73
C GLY A 288 -16.13 -2.62 -4.80
N GLY A 289 -14.97 -3.13 -4.38
CA GLY A 289 -14.06 -3.88 -5.23
C GLY A 289 -12.78 -4.30 -4.49
N GLY A 290 -11.84 -4.90 -5.22
CA GLY A 290 -10.56 -5.34 -4.67
C GLY A 290 -10.14 -6.71 -5.18
N ARG A 291 -9.28 -7.38 -4.41
CA ARG A 291 -8.73 -8.71 -4.70
C ARG A 291 -9.48 -9.78 -3.90
N ALA A 292 -9.39 -11.03 -4.34
CA ALA A 292 -10.11 -12.17 -3.75
C ALA A 292 -9.88 -12.30 -2.22
N ALA A 293 -8.66 -12.06 -1.74
CA ALA A 293 -8.30 -12.16 -0.33
C ALA A 293 -8.53 -10.86 0.48
N ALA A 294 -8.59 -9.71 -0.20
CA ALA A 294 -8.62 -8.40 0.42
C ALA A 294 -9.34 -7.39 -0.48
N ALA A 295 -10.46 -6.88 0.00
CA ALA A 295 -11.33 -5.98 -0.74
C ALA A 295 -11.88 -4.88 0.17
N GLY A 296 -12.56 -3.89 -0.41
CA GLY A 296 -13.17 -2.83 0.36
C GLY A 296 -14.31 -2.13 -0.37
N ILE A 297 -15.04 -1.33 0.40
CA ILE A 297 -16.13 -0.47 -0.07
C ILE A 297 -15.79 0.96 0.36
N ASN A 298 -15.83 1.89 -0.59
CA ASN A 298 -15.41 3.28 -0.31
C ASN A 298 -16.44 4.07 0.49
N ALA A 299 -17.73 3.87 0.22
CA ALA A 299 -18.84 4.61 0.80
C ALA A 299 -20.11 3.73 0.88
N LEU A 300 -20.13 2.79 1.82
CA LEU A 300 -21.32 2.00 2.13
C LEU A 300 -22.34 2.90 2.84
N PRO A 301 -23.57 3.08 2.32
CA PRO A 301 -24.60 3.82 3.03
C PRO A 301 -24.87 3.19 4.40
N ALA A 302 -24.98 4.00 5.46
CA ALA A 302 -25.06 3.51 6.84
C ALA A 302 -26.26 2.57 7.06
N GLU A 303 -27.37 2.81 6.35
CA GLU A 303 -28.57 1.99 6.36
C GLU A 303 -28.37 0.58 5.73
N GLN A 304 -27.31 0.38 4.94
CA GLN A 304 -26.98 -0.92 4.34
C GLN A 304 -26.06 -1.77 5.23
N LEU A 305 -25.66 -1.29 6.40
CA LEU A 305 -24.73 -1.99 7.29
C LEU A 305 -25.24 -3.40 7.67
N GLU A 306 -26.50 -3.54 8.05
CA GLU A 306 -27.09 -4.84 8.41
C GLU A 306 -27.15 -5.81 7.21
N ALA A 307 -27.47 -5.28 6.02
CA ALA A 307 -27.46 -6.06 4.79
C ALA A 307 -26.03 -6.51 4.44
N PHE A 308 -25.04 -5.64 4.64
CA PHE A 308 -23.63 -5.96 4.48
C PHE A 308 -23.18 -7.10 5.40
N ILE A 309 -23.50 -7.01 6.69
CA ILE A 309 -23.17 -8.06 7.67
C ILE A 309 -23.79 -9.40 7.25
N SER A 310 -25.07 -9.39 6.85
CA SER A 310 -25.76 -10.59 6.39
C SER A 310 -25.12 -11.24 5.14
N VAL A 311 -24.66 -10.42 4.19
CA VAL A 311 -23.94 -10.90 2.99
C VAL A 311 -22.56 -11.44 3.36
N LEU A 312 -21.84 -10.74 4.24
CA LEU A 312 -20.53 -11.17 4.73
C LEU A 312 -20.62 -12.55 5.40
N SER A 313 -21.51 -12.71 6.37
CA SER A 313 -21.70 -13.99 7.06
C SER A 313 -22.06 -15.12 6.10
N ARG A 314 -22.95 -14.85 5.13
CA ARG A 314 -23.35 -15.86 4.15
C ARG A 314 -22.23 -16.25 3.18
N GLN A 315 -21.38 -15.30 2.79
CA GLN A 315 -20.26 -15.60 1.89
C GLN A 315 -19.28 -16.58 2.53
N PHE A 316 -19.09 -16.46 3.85
CA PHE A 316 -18.06 -17.19 4.59
C PHE A 316 -18.63 -18.27 5.52
N SER A 317 -19.94 -18.49 5.52
CA SER A 317 -20.56 -19.65 6.16
C SER A 317 -20.16 -20.90 5.39
N THR A 318 -19.68 -21.90 6.12
CA THR A 318 -19.35 -23.23 5.60
C THR A 318 -20.55 -23.98 5.03
#